data_AF-A0A0D0SCZ8-F1
#
_entry.id   AF-A0A0D0SCZ8-F1
#
_cell.length_a   1.000
_cell.length_b   1.000
_cell.length_c   1.000
_cell.angle_alpha   90.00
_cell.angle_beta   90.00
_cell.angle_gamma   90.00
#
_symmetry.space_group_name_H-M   'P 1'
#
loop_
_entity.id
_entity.type
_entity.pdbx_description
1 polymer ?
#
loop_
_entity_poly.entity_id
_entity_poly.type
_entity_poly.pdbx_seq_one_letter_code
_entity_poly.pdbx_strand_id
1 'polypeptide(L)'
;MEYYVGITIGPIVQTLELASKPASLWCASSMFSWLSEDLCNRVIKNDWKLFCPFYEEPKEDIKEYCVSADGIGKYHDRLFFKATSDNEEILRKTLTNMISLAKDSLAEKLVGNQENLIKIIKIIFIFVM
;
A
#
# COMPACT_ATOMS: atom_id res chain seq x y z
N MET A 1 -0.56 19.94 13.57
CA MET A 1 -1.96 19.48 13.73
C MET A 1 -2.00 17.97 13.57
N GLU A 2 -2.96 17.31 14.22
CA GLU A 2 -3.18 15.86 14.05
C GLU A 2 -4.34 15.63 13.08
N TYR A 3 -4.20 14.65 12.19
CA TYR A 3 -5.18 14.28 11.17
C TYR A 3 -5.41 12.77 11.18
N TYR A 4 -6.66 12.35 10.98
CA TYR A 4 -6.98 10.93 10.80
C TYR A 4 -7.09 10.64 9.31
N VAL A 5 -6.26 9.70 8.84
CA VAL A 5 -6.16 9.38 7.42
C VAL A 5 -6.61 7.96 7.17
N GLY A 6 -7.53 7.81 6.20
CA GLY A 6 -7.94 6.53 5.65
C GLY A 6 -7.50 6.40 4.19
N ILE A 7 -6.80 5.32 3.85
CA ILE A 7 -6.45 4.95 2.47
C ILE A 7 -7.17 3.65 2.10
N THR A 8 -7.79 3.62 0.92
CA THR A 8 -8.40 2.41 0.34
C THR A 8 -7.77 2.08 -1.00
N ILE A 9 -7.27 0.86 -1.14
CA ILE A 9 -6.66 0.32 -2.36
C ILE A 9 -7.74 -0.28 -3.25
N GLY A 10 -7.76 0.09 -4.54
CA GLY A 10 -8.74 -0.44 -5.48
C GLY A 10 -8.36 -0.29 -6.95
N PRO A 11 -9.18 -0.82 -7.87
CA PRO A 11 -10.38 -1.63 -7.64
C PRO A 11 -10.09 -3.14 -7.51
N ILE A 12 -10.17 -3.71 -6.30
CA ILE A 12 -9.69 -5.07 -6.03
C ILE A 12 -10.51 -6.15 -6.74
N VAL A 13 -11.84 -6.15 -6.57
CA VAL A 13 -12.70 -7.20 -7.15
C VAL A 13 -12.53 -7.24 -8.67
N GLN A 14 -12.53 -6.07 -9.31
CA GLN A 14 -12.35 -5.94 -10.76
C GLN A 14 -10.98 -6.47 -11.21
N THR A 15 -9.91 -6.24 -10.44
CA THR A 15 -8.59 -6.80 -10.76
C THR A 15 -8.53 -8.31 -10.56
N LEU A 16 -9.16 -8.84 -9.51
CA LEU A 16 -9.20 -10.29 -9.26
C LEU A 16 -10.03 -11.02 -10.34
N GLU A 17 -11.10 -10.41 -10.84
CA GLU A 17 -11.92 -10.95 -11.93
C GLU A 17 -11.16 -11.09 -13.27
N LEU A 18 -10.05 -10.37 -13.45
CA LEU A 18 -9.18 -10.53 -14.62
C LEU A 18 -8.31 -11.80 -14.56
N ALA A 19 -8.22 -12.46 -13.40
CA ALA A 19 -7.42 -13.66 -13.23
C ALA A 19 -8.15 -14.89 -13.80
N SER A 20 -7.56 -15.53 -14.81
CA SER A 20 -8.13 -16.73 -15.46
C SER A 20 -7.64 -18.06 -14.87
N LYS A 21 -6.60 -18.03 -14.02
CA LYS A 21 -5.99 -19.19 -13.37
C LYS A 21 -5.92 -19.00 -11.86
N PRO A 22 -5.98 -20.08 -11.05
CA PRO A 22 -5.76 -19.99 -9.60
C PRO A 22 -4.44 -19.32 -9.24
N ALA A 23 -3.37 -19.59 -10.00
CA ALA A 23 -2.06 -18.95 -9.81
C ALA A 23 -2.11 -17.42 -10.05
N SER A 24 -2.84 -16.95 -11.06
CA SER A 24 -3.01 -15.50 -11.29
C SER A 24 -3.86 -14.84 -10.20
N LEU A 25 -4.86 -15.54 -9.65
CA LEU A 25 -5.65 -15.02 -8.53
C LEU A 25 -4.78 -14.86 -7.28
N TRP A 26 -3.95 -15.87 -7.00
CA TRP A 26 -2.97 -15.84 -5.91
C TRP A 26 -1.98 -14.70 -6.07
N CYS A 27 -1.40 -14.55 -7.27
CA CYS A 27 -0.50 -13.45 -7.61
C CYS A 27 -1.16 -12.09 -7.37
N ALA A 28 -2.39 -11.89 -7.86
CA ALA A 28 -3.13 -10.65 -7.69
C ALA A 28 -3.43 -10.36 -6.21
N SER A 29 -3.81 -11.36 -5.41
CA SER A 29 -4.01 -11.17 -3.96
C SER A 29 -2.72 -10.81 -3.23
N SER A 30 -1.60 -11.47 -3.57
CA SER A 30 -0.30 -11.19 -2.97
C SER A 30 0.21 -9.80 -3.36
N MET A 31 -0.07 -9.35 -4.59
CA MET A 31 0.23 -8.00 -5.06
C MET A 31 -0.45 -6.92 -4.21
N PHE A 32 -1.77 -7.07 -3.93
CA PHE A 32 -2.50 -6.11 -3.11
C PHE A 32 -2.04 -6.11 -1.65
N SER A 33 -1.80 -7.30 -1.08
CA SER A 33 -1.22 -7.41 0.26
C SER A 33 0.15 -6.73 0.32
N TRP A 34 0.95 -6.82 -0.75
CA TRP A 34 2.28 -6.21 -0.79
C TRP A 34 2.22 -4.71 -0.83
N LEU A 35 1.32 -4.17 -1.64
CA LEU A 35 1.10 -2.74 -1.69
C LEU A 35 0.63 -2.20 -0.33
N SER A 36 -0.27 -2.92 0.35
CA SER A 36 -0.72 -2.53 1.69
C SER A 36 0.43 -2.53 2.70
N GLU A 37 1.28 -3.55 2.68
CA GLU A 37 2.47 -3.63 3.54
C GLU A 37 3.46 -2.50 3.26
N ASP A 38 3.75 -2.21 2.00
CA ASP A 38 4.62 -1.10 1.60
C ASP A 38 4.08 0.25 2.11
N LEU A 39 2.77 0.46 2.03
CA LEU A 39 2.12 1.66 2.57
C LEU A 39 2.21 1.72 4.11
N CYS A 40 2.01 0.60 4.83
CA CYS A 40 2.19 0.56 6.29
C CYS A 40 3.62 0.98 6.68
N ASN A 41 4.63 0.45 5.98
CA ASN A 41 6.03 0.80 6.19
C ASN A 41 6.30 2.29 5.98
N ARG A 42 5.73 2.87 4.93
CA ARG A 42 5.89 4.31 4.66
C ARG A 42 5.21 5.16 5.73
N VAL A 43 4.05 4.75 6.25
CA VAL A 43 3.39 5.44 7.37
C VAL A 43 4.30 5.45 8.59
N ILE A 44 4.86 4.30 8.98
CA ILE A 44 5.75 4.20 10.15
C ILE A 44 7.04 5.01 9.94
N LYS A 45 7.62 5.00 8.74
CA LYS A 45 8.80 5.82 8.41
C LYS A 45 8.57 7.33 8.50
N ASN A 46 7.31 7.77 8.40
CA ASN A 46 6.93 9.18 8.60
C ASN A 46 6.59 9.49 10.07
N ASP A 47 6.87 8.59 11.01
CA ASP A 47 6.55 8.71 12.44
C ASP A 47 5.04 8.93 12.69
N TRP A 48 4.22 8.31 11.84
CA TRP A 48 2.76 8.34 11.97
C TRP A 48 2.24 7.07 12.64
N LYS A 49 1.19 7.23 13.44
CA LYS A 49 0.64 6.13 14.24
C LYS A 49 -0.36 5.32 13.42
N LEU A 50 0.01 4.09 13.07
CA LEU A 50 -0.87 3.14 12.39
C LEU A 50 -1.90 2.54 13.37
N PHE A 51 -3.14 2.38 12.92
CA PHE A 51 -4.21 1.70 13.66
C PHE A 51 -4.65 0.38 13.01
N CYS A 52 -4.64 0.35 11.67
CA CYS A 52 -5.15 -0.78 10.91
C CYS A 52 -4.52 -0.80 9.51
N PRO A 53 -4.10 -1.98 8.99
CA PRO A 53 -4.12 -3.29 9.65
C PRO A 53 -3.14 -3.35 10.84
N PHE A 54 -3.24 -4.39 11.66
CA PHE A 54 -2.22 -4.64 12.67
C PHE A 54 -0.90 -4.91 11.94
N TYR A 55 0.11 -4.09 12.23
CA TYR A 55 1.43 -4.18 11.65
C TYR A 55 2.42 -4.06 12.80
N GLU A 56 3.17 -5.12 13.07
CA GLU A 56 4.27 -5.03 14.03
C GLU A 56 5.31 -4.07 13.46
N GLU A 57 5.73 -3.10 14.27
CA GLU A 57 6.74 -2.14 13.85
C GLU A 57 7.98 -2.89 13.34
N PRO A 58 8.57 -2.43 12.23
CA PRO A 58 9.83 -2.95 11.75
C PRO A 58 10.86 -3.02 12.87
N LYS A 59 11.36 -4.23 13.16
CA LYS A 59 12.66 -4.35 13.82
C LYS A 59 13.66 -3.62 12.91
N GLU A 60 14.52 -2.78 13.48
CA GLU A 60 15.41 -1.82 12.80
C GLU A 60 16.28 -2.44 11.66
N ASP A 61 16.36 -3.77 11.59
CA ASP A 61 17.21 -4.53 10.66
C ASP A 61 16.54 -5.00 9.35
N ILE A 62 15.25 -4.76 9.12
CA ILE A 62 14.58 -5.32 7.93
C ILE A 62 14.84 -4.44 6.70
N LYS A 63 15.90 -4.78 5.96
CA LYS A 63 16.35 -4.10 4.73
C LYS A 63 15.44 -4.30 3.51
N GLU A 64 14.64 -5.36 3.48
CA GLU A 64 13.66 -5.63 2.42
C GLU A 64 12.41 -6.28 3.01
N TYR A 65 11.26 -5.63 2.82
CA TYR A 65 9.96 -6.20 3.16
C TYR A 65 9.43 -7.01 1.99
N CYS A 66 9.54 -8.31 2.14
CA CYS A 66 8.96 -9.32 1.29
C CYS A 66 7.51 -9.49 1.72
N VAL A 67 6.56 -9.45 0.78
CA VAL A 67 5.27 -10.05 1.08
C VAL A 67 5.52 -11.50 1.38
N SER A 68 5.38 -11.81 2.66
CA SER A 68 5.40 -13.13 3.25
C SER A 68 6.61 -13.98 2.85
N ALA A 69 7.55 -14.14 3.78
CA ALA A 69 8.42 -15.32 3.79
C ALA A 69 7.61 -16.65 3.65
N ASP A 70 6.31 -16.60 3.96
CA ASP A 70 5.36 -17.72 3.93
C ASP A 70 4.49 -17.80 2.65
N GLY A 71 4.61 -16.86 1.71
CA GLY A 71 3.80 -16.77 0.49
C GLY A 71 2.37 -16.22 0.64
N ILE A 72 1.84 -16.02 1.85
CA ILE A 72 0.45 -15.63 2.10
C ILE A 72 0.25 -14.10 2.10
N GLY A 73 -0.74 -13.61 1.33
CA GLY A 73 -1.20 -12.22 1.41
C GLY A 73 -1.96 -11.93 2.71
N LYS A 74 -1.28 -11.34 3.71
CA LYS A 74 -1.80 -11.11 5.07
C LYS A 74 -2.55 -9.79 5.23
N TYR A 75 -2.27 -8.79 4.40
CA TYR A 75 -2.76 -7.42 4.60
C TYR A 75 -3.95 -7.12 3.68
N HIS A 76 -5.00 -6.53 4.26
CA HIS A 76 -6.20 -6.12 3.54
C HIS A 76 -6.04 -4.73 2.91
N ASP A 77 -7.05 -4.28 2.19
CA ASP A 77 -7.02 -3.12 1.28
C ASP A 77 -7.18 -1.74 1.94
N ARG A 78 -7.22 -1.70 3.27
CA ARG A 78 -7.60 -0.50 4.03
C ARG A 78 -6.53 -0.17 5.03
N LEU A 79 -6.13 1.09 5.05
CA LEU A 79 -5.14 1.62 5.96
C LEU A 79 -5.77 2.75 6.77
N PHE A 80 -5.67 2.70 8.09
CA PHE A 80 -6.09 3.78 8.97
C PHE A 80 -4.93 4.17 9.88
N PHE A 81 -4.58 5.46 9.90
CA PHE A 81 -3.49 5.98 10.72
C PHE A 81 -3.74 7.42 11.13
N LYS A 82 -3.02 7.86 12.17
CA LYS A 82 -2.95 9.25 12.60
C LYS A 82 -1.67 9.88 12.09
N ALA A 83 -1.80 10.97 11.34
CA ALA A 83 -0.70 11.73 10.78
C ALA A 83 -0.56 13.08 11.49
N THR A 84 0.69 13.52 11.65
CA THR A 84 1.02 14.86 12.15
C THR A 84 1.54 15.71 11.01
N SER A 85 0.95 16.89 10.80
CA SER A 85 1.39 17.84 9.78
C SER A 85 1.04 19.28 10.16
N ASP A 86 1.77 20.25 9.61
CA ASP A 86 1.54 21.68 9.87
C ASP A 86 0.18 22.15 9.33
N ASN A 87 -0.17 21.70 8.12
CA ASN A 87 -1.45 21.99 7.50
C ASN A 87 -1.90 20.86 6.55
N GLU A 88 -3.16 20.92 6.12
CA GLU A 88 -3.77 19.90 5.28
C GLU A 88 -3.13 19.82 3.87
N GLU A 89 -2.66 20.94 3.32
CA GLU A 89 -2.07 20.98 1.98
C GLU A 89 -0.74 20.20 1.93
N ILE A 90 0.11 20.39 2.93
CA ILE A 90 1.37 19.67 3.10
C ILE A 90 1.06 18.19 3.30
N LEU A 91 0.11 17.84 4.16
CA LEU A 91 -0.31 16.45 4.36
C LEU A 91 -0.75 15.80 3.05
N ARG A 92 -1.60 16.47 2.27
CA ARG A 92 -2.07 15.96 0.97
C ARG A 92 -0.93 15.75 -0.03
N LYS A 93 0.03 16.68 -0.09
CA LYS A 93 1.24 16.54 -0.92
C LYS A 93 2.08 15.34 -0.48
N THR A 94 2.35 15.19 0.81
CA THR A 94 3.11 14.06 1.36
C THR A 94 2.42 12.73 1.09
N LEU A 95 1.11 12.64 1.30
CA LEU A 95 0.33 11.43 1.01
C LEU A 95 0.35 11.08 -0.48
N THR A 96 0.22 12.08 -1.36
CA THR A 96 0.27 11.88 -2.82
C THR A 96 1.64 11.37 -3.25
N ASN A 97 2.73 11.94 -2.73
CA ASN A 97 4.09 11.49 -3.01
C ASN A 97 4.34 10.07 -2.50
N MET A 98 3.91 9.77 -1.27
CA MET A 98 4.00 8.43 -0.68
C MET A 98 3.29 7.39 -1.56
N ILE A 99 2.08 7.71 -2.01
CA ILE A 99 1.29 6.85 -2.90
C ILE A 99 1.98 6.67 -4.25
N SER A 100 2.53 7.74 -4.84
CA SER A 100 3.27 7.65 -6.11
C SER A 100 4.45 6.69 -5.97
N LEU A 101 5.27 6.87 -4.93
CA LEU A 101 6.42 6.02 -4.70
C LEU A 101 6.03 4.55 -4.46
N ALA A 102 4.92 4.29 -3.76
CA ALA A 102 4.42 2.93 -3.57
C ALA A 102 3.98 2.28 -4.89
N LYS A 103 3.38 3.05 -5.80
CA LYS A 103 3.06 2.59 -7.15
C LYS A 103 4.30 2.33 -7.98
N ASP A 104 5.30 3.19 -7.90
CA ASP A 104 6.56 3.04 -8.62
C ASP A 104 7.33 1.79 -8.14
N SER A 105 7.43 1.60 -6.82
CA SER A 105 8.04 0.39 -6.23
C SER A 105 7.27 -0.88 -6.59
N LEU A 106 5.94 -0.82 -6.66
CA LEU A 106 5.15 -1.95 -7.17
C LEU A 106 5.45 -2.21 -8.65
N ALA A 107 5.45 -1.15 -9.46
CA ALA A 107 5.74 -1.25 -10.88
C ALA A 107 7.11 -1.88 -11.10
N GLU A 108 8.16 -1.45 -10.40
CA GLU A 108 9.50 -2.04 -10.47
C GLU A 108 9.50 -3.54 -10.15
N LYS A 109 8.81 -3.95 -9.06
CA LYS A 109 8.70 -5.38 -8.69
C LYS A 109 7.97 -6.23 -9.71
N LEU A 110 7.05 -5.63 -10.47
CA LEU A 110 6.29 -6.33 -11.50
C LEU A 110 6.93 -6.23 -12.90
N VAL A 111 7.62 -5.12 -13.21
CA VAL A 111 8.30 -4.79 -14.48
C VAL A 111 9.61 -5.55 -14.67
N GLY A 112 9.97 -6.41 -13.72
CA GLY A 112 10.75 -7.63 -14.02
C GLY A 112 10.15 -8.47 -15.17
N ASN A 113 8.92 -8.20 -15.61
CA ASN A 113 8.35 -8.65 -16.89
C ASN A 113 7.27 -7.67 -17.46
N GLN A 114 7.72 -6.69 -18.27
CA GLN A 114 7.01 -5.84 -19.27
C GLN A 114 5.94 -4.78 -18.89
N GLU A 115 6.29 -3.53 -19.24
CA GLU A 115 5.61 -2.29 -19.70
C GLU A 115 4.10 -1.96 -19.51
N ASN A 116 3.20 -2.84 -19.08
CA ASN A 116 1.74 -2.56 -19.14
C ASN A 116 1.01 -2.26 -17.81
N LEU A 117 1.72 -2.03 -16.72
CA LEU A 117 1.11 -1.95 -15.37
C LEU A 117 0.59 -0.58 -14.93
N ILE A 118 0.91 0.48 -15.68
CA ILE A 118 0.62 1.87 -15.33
C ILE A 118 -0.91 2.17 -15.21
N LYS A 119 -1.79 1.23 -15.61
CA LYS A 119 -3.25 1.41 -15.56
C LYS A 119 -3.99 0.80 -14.37
N ILE A 120 -3.36 -0.02 -13.50
CA ILE A 120 -4.14 -0.93 -12.64
C ILE A 120 -4.49 -0.36 -11.25
N ILE A 121 -3.76 0.63 -10.72
CA ILE A 121 -3.99 1.09 -9.33
C ILE A 121 -4.52 2.51 -9.26
N LYS A 122 -5.84 2.61 -9.14
CA LYS A 122 -6.52 3.81 -8.67
C LYS A 122 -6.63 3.73 -7.14
N ILE A 123 -5.87 4.54 -6.41
CA ILE A 123 -6.18 4.74 -4.98
C ILE A 123 -7.39 5.66 -4.94
N ILE A 124 -8.52 5.10 -4.52
CA ILE A 124 -9.83 5.69 -4.82
C ILE A 124 -10.30 6.67 -3.74
N PHE A 125 -9.77 6.64 -2.51
CA PHE A 125 -10.08 7.67 -1.51
C PHE A 125 -8.94 7.92 -0.52
N ILE A 126 -8.57 9.19 -0.37
CA ILE A 126 -7.87 9.73 0.81
C ILE A 126 -8.93 10.49 1.59
N PHE A 127 -9.42 9.92 2.68
CA PHE A 127 -10.22 10.66 3.66
C PHE A 127 -9.26 11.27 4.66
N VAL A 128 -9.26 12.60 4.74
CA VAL A 128 -8.64 13.36 5.83
C VAL A 128 -9.81 13.85 6.69
N MET A 129 -9.91 13.32 7.92
CA MET A 129 -10.87 13.76 8.94
C MET A 129 -10.15 14.50 10.05
#